data_AF-A0ABD1DT95-F1
#
_entry.id   AF-A0ABD1DT95-F1
#
_cell.length_a   1.000
_cell.length_b   1.000
_cell.length_c   1.000
_cell.angle_alpha   90.00
_cell.angle_beta   90.00
_cell.angle_gamma   90.00
#
_symmetry.space_group_name_H-M   'P 1'
#
loop_
_entity.id
_entity.type
_entity.pdbx_description
1 polymer ?
#
loop_
_entity_poly.entity_id
_entity_poly.type
_entity_poly.pdbx_seq_one_letter_code
_entity_poly.pdbx_strand_id
1 'polypeptide(L)'
;MDYENEKVLKLVFPDNYDELLNNESTAEVIDYMFKLGSYKVDQLKKEKTRLQDESKQNIEQTQELAVNNYQTFIRTAECSREIFKKFSEAEERVEGLNRKLPEFSATCQRFLDSSGSINSARRLNSLTLTRNAELLEILELPQLMETCIREGKYEEALELAAYVQRVGSKHGNIPVIASIQSAVEAAWHTMLVQLLSQLRTDLQLPKCLQVVGYLRRMQAFTTPELKLKFLQIRTSWFRELLAKIPQDDTHIHLTKTIEATRVHLFNIITQYKAIFSEDEDSTSNLTTITSDASAADGAKIFHSWLHDQIVEFINTLEKDLSSNDINSYDTILGQCMYFGLSFSRVGVDFRSLIAPVFIRVISLNFQTSIVKITCQFEQEIERYTLINKVSTGIKRAKASDRAENSNHPPESLLDFTPLAIYCNEVLTVFNELRLCAPIALAPTVTEILEASLETVCRNILSFYRQEQQAFTASERECFVRFCSCFAYDLIPYLQRCIHFIFPPTTIANHLGINVLTLQKHGITFLRQKKILEAIEYLLPDKIESVIKQVGEMNVAAGSTTAAAADGADNAAEADKTEQVAGVVKQEITVGGEQ
;
A
#
# COMPACT_ATOMS: atom_id res chain seq x y z
N MET A 1 -132.18 17.80 -52.76
CA MET A 1 -133.61 18.06 -52.54
C MET A 1 -134.29 18.25 -53.87
N ASP A 2 -135.47 17.68 -54.07
CA ASP A 2 -136.29 17.95 -55.26
C ASP A 2 -136.69 19.43 -55.32
N TYR A 3 -136.52 20.03 -56.49
CA TYR A 3 -136.75 21.46 -56.74
C TYR A 3 -138.17 21.94 -56.37
N GLU A 4 -139.14 21.03 -56.31
CA GLU A 4 -140.51 21.32 -55.84
C GLU A 4 -140.62 21.41 -54.31
N ASN A 5 -139.97 20.52 -53.55
CA ASN A 5 -139.94 20.57 -52.08
C ASN A 5 -139.24 21.83 -51.57
N GLU A 6 -138.22 22.23 -52.32
CA GLU A 6 -137.45 23.44 -52.07
C GLU A 6 -138.32 24.71 -52.19
N LYS A 7 -139.20 24.77 -53.21
CA LYS A 7 -140.18 25.85 -53.35
C LYS A 7 -141.23 25.86 -52.24
N VAL A 8 -141.69 24.69 -51.78
CA VAL A 8 -142.69 24.59 -50.70
C VAL A 8 -142.10 25.06 -49.36
N LEU A 9 -140.87 24.65 -49.02
CA LEU A 9 -140.16 25.13 -47.84
C LEU A 9 -139.97 26.66 -47.88
N LYS A 10 -139.59 27.21 -49.04
CA LYS A 10 -139.43 28.65 -49.23
C LYS A 10 -140.75 29.43 -49.19
N LEU A 11 -141.88 28.79 -49.51
CA LEU A 11 -143.22 29.40 -49.45
C LEU A 11 -143.79 29.41 -48.02
N VAL A 12 -143.55 28.35 -47.24
CA VAL A 12 -144.08 28.20 -45.87
C VAL A 12 -143.19 28.94 -44.85
N PHE A 13 -141.88 29.04 -45.09
CA PHE A 13 -140.93 29.72 -44.21
C PHE A 13 -140.07 30.72 -45.00
N PRO A 14 -140.57 31.93 -45.28
CA PRO A 14 -139.87 32.92 -46.12
C PRO A 14 -138.57 33.45 -45.50
N ASP A 15 -138.53 33.56 -44.16
CA ASP A 15 -137.46 34.30 -43.45
C ASP A 15 -136.32 33.41 -42.92
N ASN A 16 -136.53 32.09 -42.75
CA ASN A 16 -135.56 31.17 -42.10
C ASN A 16 -135.06 30.03 -43.02
N TYR A 17 -135.18 30.21 -44.34
CA TYR A 17 -134.88 29.17 -45.31
C TYR A 17 -133.41 28.71 -45.30
N ASP A 18 -132.45 29.63 -45.13
CA ASP A 18 -131.01 29.33 -45.23
C ASP A 18 -130.43 28.64 -43.98
N GLU A 19 -131.01 28.82 -42.79
CA GLU A 19 -130.56 28.12 -41.57
C GLU A 19 -131.02 26.66 -41.50
N LEU A 20 -132.17 26.35 -42.11
CA LEU A 20 -132.73 24.99 -42.14
C LEU A 20 -131.95 24.04 -43.07
N LEU A 21 -131.24 24.58 -44.06
CA LEU A 21 -130.42 23.82 -45.01
C LEU A 21 -129.08 23.33 -44.46
N ASN A 22 -128.52 24.03 -43.46
CA ASN A 22 -127.16 23.78 -42.95
C ASN A 22 -127.12 22.90 -41.70
N ASN A 23 -128.27 22.55 -41.13
CA ASN A 23 -128.37 21.69 -39.95
C ASN A 23 -128.69 20.26 -40.36
N GLU A 24 -128.05 19.26 -39.73
CA GLU A 24 -128.28 17.83 -40.00
C GLU A 24 -129.76 17.38 -39.82
N SER A 25 -130.58 18.21 -39.18
CA SER A 25 -132.02 18.01 -38.95
C SER A 25 -132.94 18.36 -40.13
N THR A 26 -132.43 18.77 -41.31
CA THR A 26 -133.26 19.08 -42.49
C THR A 26 -134.12 17.89 -42.95
N ALA A 27 -133.60 16.66 -42.82
CA ALA A 27 -134.32 15.44 -43.21
C ALA A 27 -135.57 15.19 -42.33
N GLU A 28 -135.47 15.44 -41.02
CA GLU A 28 -136.55 15.22 -40.06
C GLU A 28 -137.69 16.24 -40.25
N VAL A 29 -137.35 17.48 -40.65
CA VAL A 29 -138.33 18.54 -40.94
C VAL A 29 -139.19 18.19 -42.16
N ILE A 30 -138.59 17.65 -43.22
CA ILE A 30 -139.30 17.27 -44.45
C ILE A 30 -140.25 16.11 -44.20
N ASP A 31 -139.82 15.10 -43.43
CA ASP A 31 -140.63 13.93 -43.08
C ASP A 31 -141.86 14.32 -42.23
N TYR A 32 -141.69 15.32 -41.36
CA TYR A 32 -142.80 15.88 -40.57
C TYR A 32 -143.75 16.73 -41.43
N MET A 33 -143.25 17.46 -42.43
CA MET A 33 -144.09 18.19 -43.39
C MET A 33 -144.98 17.26 -44.24
N PHE A 34 -144.46 16.10 -44.66
CA PHE A 34 -145.28 15.08 -45.34
C PHE A 34 -146.39 14.54 -44.44
N LYS A 35 -146.13 14.34 -43.14
CA LYS A 35 -147.17 13.99 -42.17
C LYS A 35 -148.23 15.08 -42.02
N LEU A 36 -147.84 16.35 -41.96
CA LEU A 36 -148.76 17.50 -41.91
C LEU A 36 -149.67 17.57 -43.15
N GLY A 37 -149.15 17.26 -44.34
CA GLY A 37 -149.94 17.22 -45.59
C GLY A 37 -151.00 16.11 -45.64
N SER A 38 -150.89 15.08 -44.79
CA SER A 38 -151.85 13.96 -44.71
C SER A 38 -153.02 14.21 -43.73
N TYR A 39 -153.02 15.32 -43.00
CA TYR A 39 -154.00 15.61 -41.95
C TYR A 39 -155.24 16.36 -42.46
N LYS A 40 -156.41 16.01 -41.90
CA LYS A 40 -157.68 16.70 -42.18
C LYS A 40 -157.73 18.04 -41.46
N VAL A 41 -158.48 19.02 -41.98
CA VAL A 41 -158.49 20.43 -41.51
C VAL A 41 -158.70 20.59 -39.99
N ASP A 42 -159.54 19.76 -39.37
CA ASP A 42 -159.78 19.80 -37.92
C ASP A 42 -158.59 19.28 -37.08
N GLN A 43 -157.74 18.41 -37.65
CA GLN A 43 -156.54 17.89 -36.99
C GLN A 43 -155.38 18.90 -37.10
N LEU A 44 -155.24 19.59 -38.24
CA LEU A 44 -154.22 20.64 -38.42
C LEU A 44 -154.40 21.81 -37.44
N LYS A 45 -155.64 22.19 -37.12
CA LYS A 45 -155.92 23.21 -36.10
C LYS A 45 -155.50 22.80 -34.69
N LYS A 46 -155.53 21.50 -34.37
CA LYS A 46 -155.13 20.97 -33.06
C LYS A 46 -153.63 20.65 -32.96
N GLU A 47 -152.95 20.43 -34.09
CA GLU A 47 -151.52 20.11 -34.10
C GLU A 47 -150.67 21.28 -33.61
N LYS A 48 -151.07 22.53 -33.89
CA LYS A 48 -150.40 23.72 -33.33
C LYS A 48 -150.43 23.71 -31.80
N THR A 49 -151.59 23.43 -31.21
CA THR A 49 -151.73 23.35 -29.75
C THR A 49 -150.95 22.17 -29.19
N ARG A 50 -150.97 21.02 -29.86
CA ARG A 50 -150.19 19.84 -29.45
C ARG A 50 -148.68 20.10 -29.43
N LEU A 51 -148.14 20.72 -30.48
CA LEU A 51 -146.72 21.07 -30.56
C LEU A 51 -146.32 22.11 -29.53
N GLN A 52 -147.20 23.07 -29.22
CA GLN A 52 -146.95 24.02 -28.14
C GLN A 52 -146.92 23.33 -26.77
N ASP A 53 -147.84 22.39 -26.53
CA ASP A 53 -147.86 21.61 -25.29
C ASP A 53 -146.63 20.67 -25.19
N GLU A 54 -146.24 20.01 -26.28
CA GLU A 54 -145.08 19.11 -26.35
C GLU A 54 -143.75 19.86 -26.23
N SER A 55 -143.61 21.02 -26.87
CA SER A 55 -142.44 21.88 -26.71
C SER A 55 -142.34 22.44 -25.29
N LYS A 56 -143.46 22.82 -24.68
CA LYS A 56 -143.50 23.29 -23.30
C LYS A 56 -143.11 22.16 -22.34
N GLN A 57 -143.60 20.95 -22.59
CA GLN A 57 -143.23 19.76 -21.82
C GLN A 57 -141.74 19.41 -21.97
N ASN A 58 -141.16 19.53 -23.17
CA ASN A 58 -139.72 19.28 -23.37
C ASN A 58 -138.85 20.37 -22.72
N ILE A 59 -139.27 21.63 -22.76
CA ILE A 59 -138.57 22.71 -22.07
C ILE A 59 -138.67 22.50 -20.56
N GLU A 60 -139.85 22.16 -20.05
CA GLU A 60 -140.05 21.82 -18.63
C GLU A 60 -139.20 20.61 -18.23
N GLN A 61 -139.16 19.53 -19.03
CA GLN A 61 -138.31 18.37 -18.77
C GLN A 61 -136.82 18.68 -18.85
N THR A 62 -136.37 19.52 -19.79
CA THR A 62 -134.95 19.88 -19.91
C THR A 62 -134.54 20.84 -18.81
N GLN A 63 -135.41 21.78 -18.43
CA GLN A 63 -135.20 22.65 -17.28
C GLN A 63 -135.24 21.86 -15.98
N GLU A 64 -136.15 20.89 -15.84
CA GLU A 64 -136.22 20.01 -14.67
C GLU A 64 -135.00 19.08 -14.63
N LEU A 65 -134.49 18.58 -15.76
CA LEU A 65 -133.26 17.80 -15.81
C LEU A 65 -132.02 18.65 -15.49
N ALA A 66 -131.97 19.87 -16.00
CA ALA A 66 -130.90 20.83 -15.73
C ALA A 66 -130.96 21.33 -14.27
N VAL A 67 -132.13 21.55 -13.68
CA VAL A 67 -132.32 21.99 -12.28
C VAL A 67 -132.19 20.83 -11.29
N ASN A 68 -132.59 19.62 -11.65
CA ASN A 68 -132.36 18.45 -10.81
C ASN A 68 -130.88 18.03 -10.81
N ASN A 69 -130.15 18.30 -11.90
CA ASN A 69 -128.76 17.87 -12.06
C ASN A 69 -127.74 19.02 -12.27
N TYR A 70 -128.07 20.29 -11.99
CA TYR A 70 -127.13 21.41 -12.19
C TYR A 70 -125.87 21.24 -11.34
N GLN A 71 -126.01 20.66 -10.14
CA GLN A 71 -124.88 20.29 -9.28
C GLN A 71 -123.92 19.33 -9.98
N THR A 72 -124.44 18.36 -10.74
CA THR A 72 -123.62 17.40 -11.49
C THR A 72 -122.88 18.09 -12.64
N PHE A 73 -123.52 19.01 -13.35
CA PHE A 73 -122.88 19.77 -14.43
C PHE A 73 -121.81 20.73 -13.92
N ILE A 74 -122.09 21.49 -12.86
CA ILE A 74 -121.11 22.39 -12.23
C ILE A 74 -119.94 21.57 -11.68
N ARG A 75 -120.21 20.49 -10.94
CA ARG A 75 -119.15 19.59 -10.44
C ARG A 75 -118.33 18.97 -11.57
N THR A 76 -118.94 18.62 -12.70
CA THR A 76 -118.21 18.06 -13.84
C THR A 76 -117.31 19.10 -14.50
N ALA A 77 -117.79 20.34 -14.67
CA ALA A 77 -117.00 21.43 -15.23
C ALA A 77 -115.87 21.88 -14.28
N GLU A 78 -116.15 21.95 -12.97
CA GLU A 78 -115.16 22.24 -11.92
C GLU A 78 -114.12 21.13 -11.84
N CYS A 79 -114.54 19.86 -11.84
CA CYS A 79 -113.65 18.71 -11.86
C CYS A 79 -112.79 18.69 -13.12
N SER A 80 -113.34 18.96 -14.30
CA SER A 80 -112.57 19.05 -15.54
C SER A 80 -111.55 20.19 -15.50
N ARG A 81 -111.89 21.34 -14.91
CA ARG A 81 -110.96 22.48 -14.76
C ARG A 81 -109.86 22.17 -13.74
N GLU A 82 -110.19 21.51 -12.64
CA GLU A 82 -109.21 21.05 -11.65
C GLU A 82 -108.28 19.98 -12.23
N ILE A 83 -108.82 19.04 -13.03
CA ILE A 83 -108.05 18.03 -13.74
C ILE A 83 -107.06 18.70 -14.71
N PHE A 84 -107.52 19.65 -15.52
CA PHE A 84 -106.64 20.37 -16.45
C PHE A 84 -105.52 21.11 -15.71
N LYS A 85 -105.86 21.80 -14.61
CA LYS A 85 -104.87 22.47 -13.76
C LYS A 85 -103.85 21.49 -13.19
N LYS A 86 -104.29 20.35 -12.65
CA LYS A 86 -103.40 19.32 -12.11
C LYS A 86 -102.53 18.68 -13.19
N PHE A 87 -103.03 18.51 -14.40
CA PHE A 87 -102.23 18.02 -15.52
C PHE A 87 -101.17 19.04 -15.95
N SER A 88 -101.49 20.33 -16.03
CA SER A 88 -100.48 21.37 -16.30
C SER A 88 -99.43 21.46 -15.19
N GLU A 89 -99.83 21.36 -13.92
CA GLU A 89 -98.88 21.29 -12.79
C GLU A 89 -98.01 20.02 -12.84
N ALA A 90 -98.57 18.89 -13.27
CA ALA A 90 -97.83 17.65 -13.45
C ALA A 90 -96.83 17.75 -14.61
N GLU A 91 -97.23 18.35 -15.72
CA GLU A 91 -96.37 18.60 -16.88
C GLU A 91 -95.17 19.48 -16.50
N GLU A 92 -95.40 20.60 -15.81
CA GLU A 92 -94.34 21.49 -15.34
C GLU A 92 -93.37 20.76 -14.38
N ARG A 93 -93.90 19.91 -13.47
CA ARG A 93 -93.05 19.12 -12.56
C ARG A 93 -92.25 18.05 -13.30
N VAL A 94 -92.83 17.39 -14.30
CA VAL A 94 -92.15 16.38 -15.12
C VAL A 94 -91.07 17.02 -15.99
N GLU A 95 -91.35 18.18 -16.58
CA GLU A 95 -90.35 18.93 -17.34
C GLU A 95 -89.21 19.43 -16.44
N GLY A 96 -89.54 19.91 -15.24
CA GLY A 96 -88.55 20.25 -14.21
C GLY A 96 -87.69 19.05 -13.80
N LEU A 97 -88.26 17.85 -13.69
CA LEU A 97 -87.53 16.61 -13.42
C LEU A 97 -86.63 16.24 -14.60
N ASN A 98 -87.15 16.30 -15.83
CA ASN A 98 -86.41 16.00 -17.04
C ASN A 98 -85.20 16.94 -17.23
N ARG A 99 -85.31 18.20 -16.80
CA ARG A 99 -84.19 19.15 -16.84
C ARG A 99 -83.17 18.93 -15.72
N LYS A 100 -83.62 18.63 -14.50
CA LYS A 100 -82.74 18.51 -13.32
C LYS A 100 -82.04 17.15 -13.21
N LEU A 101 -82.64 16.07 -13.75
CA LEU A 101 -82.08 14.72 -13.64
C LEU A 101 -80.73 14.56 -14.37
N PRO A 102 -80.52 15.11 -15.58
CA PRO A 102 -79.20 15.11 -16.23
C PRO A 102 -78.17 15.95 -15.47
N GLU A 103 -78.54 17.12 -14.94
CA GLU A 103 -77.65 17.94 -14.12
C GLU A 103 -77.22 17.19 -12.85
N PHE A 104 -78.16 16.52 -12.18
CA PHE A 104 -77.87 15.66 -11.03
C PHE A 104 -76.95 14.50 -11.40
N SER A 105 -77.24 13.79 -12.50
CA SER A 105 -76.39 12.69 -13.00
C SER A 105 -74.98 13.16 -13.32
N ALA A 106 -74.81 14.29 -14.01
CA ALA A 106 -73.50 14.87 -14.31
C ALA A 106 -72.74 15.31 -13.05
N THR A 107 -73.45 15.73 -12.00
CA THR A 107 -72.86 16.09 -10.71
C THR A 107 -72.45 14.84 -9.93
N CYS A 108 -73.26 13.79 -9.94
CA CYS A 108 -72.91 12.48 -9.39
C CYS A 108 -71.68 11.88 -10.10
N GLN A 109 -71.59 11.98 -11.42
CA GLN A 109 -70.43 11.48 -12.17
C GLN A 109 -69.15 12.21 -11.76
N ARG A 110 -69.19 13.56 -11.72
CA ARG A 110 -68.07 14.37 -11.23
C ARG A 110 -67.70 14.05 -9.78
N PHE A 111 -68.70 13.80 -8.93
CA PHE A 111 -68.47 13.37 -7.55
C PHE A 111 -67.79 12.00 -7.49
N LEU A 112 -68.22 11.03 -8.30
CA LEU A 112 -67.61 9.71 -8.37
C LEU A 112 -66.16 9.78 -8.85
N ASP A 113 -65.88 10.57 -9.89
CA ASP A 113 -64.52 10.75 -10.42
C ASP A 113 -63.60 11.41 -9.39
N SER A 114 -64.09 12.49 -8.76
CA SER A 114 -63.34 13.22 -7.71
C SER A 114 -63.14 12.35 -6.46
N SER A 115 -64.18 11.66 -6.00
CA SER A 115 -64.12 10.74 -4.87
C SER A 115 -63.21 9.55 -5.16
N GLY A 116 -63.19 9.03 -6.39
CA GLY A 116 -62.28 7.97 -6.81
C GLY A 116 -60.81 8.40 -6.70
N SER A 117 -60.49 9.59 -7.22
CA SER A 117 -59.15 10.19 -7.08
C SER A 117 -58.77 10.40 -5.61
N ILE A 118 -59.63 11.03 -4.82
CA ILE A 118 -59.40 11.29 -3.38
C ILE A 118 -59.23 9.98 -2.61
N ASN A 119 -60.06 8.98 -2.89
CA ASN A 119 -60.00 7.68 -2.22
C ASN A 119 -58.72 6.93 -2.60
N SER A 120 -58.27 7.02 -3.85
CA SER A 120 -57.00 6.45 -4.28
C SER A 120 -55.80 7.12 -3.59
N ALA A 121 -55.80 8.45 -3.48
CA ALA A 121 -54.78 9.22 -2.77
C ALA A 121 -54.80 8.94 -1.27
N ARG A 122 -55.99 8.85 -0.65
CA ARG A 122 -56.15 8.48 0.75
C ARG A 122 -55.68 7.06 1.01
N ARG A 123 -55.97 6.12 0.12
CA ARG A 123 -55.49 4.74 0.20
C ARG A 123 -53.97 4.68 0.14
N LEU A 124 -53.36 5.40 -0.80
CA LEU A 124 -51.90 5.52 -0.91
C LEU A 124 -51.29 6.14 0.35
N ASN A 125 -51.81 7.28 0.82
CA ASN A 125 -51.32 7.93 2.04
C ASN A 125 -51.50 7.05 3.27
N SER A 126 -52.63 6.36 3.40
CA SER A 126 -52.86 5.42 4.51
C SER A 126 -51.85 4.28 4.47
N LEU A 127 -51.59 3.70 3.29
CA LEU A 127 -50.63 2.62 3.12
C LEU A 127 -49.20 3.09 3.44
N THR A 128 -48.80 4.26 2.95
CA THR A 128 -47.50 4.89 3.26
C THR A 128 -47.37 5.17 4.75
N LEU A 129 -48.43 5.65 5.41
CA LEU A 129 -48.42 5.89 6.85
C LEU A 129 -48.28 4.59 7.65
N THR A 130 -49.01 3.53 7.26
CA THR A 130 -48.92 2.22 7.92
C THR A 130 -47.53 1.59 7.76
N ARG A 131 -46.85 1.83 6.63
CA ARG A 131 -45.51 1.29 6.32
C ARG A 131 -44.39 2.32 6.50
N ASN A 132 -44.65 3.44 7.17
CA ASN A 132 -43.70 4.54 7.26
C ASN A 132 -42.40 4.14 7.97
N ALA A 133 -42.49 3.33 9.05
CA ALA A 133 -41.31 2.85 9.77
C ALA A 133 -40.39 1.99 8.89
N GLU A 134 -40.96 1.02 8.16
CA GLU A 134 -40.22 0.16 7.23
C GLU A 134 -39.59 0.96 6.07
N LEU A 135 -40.26 2.01 5.60
CA LEU A 135 -39.70 2.92 4.57
C LEU A 135 -38.55 3.75 5.13
N LEU A 136 -38.65 4.21 6.38
CA LEU A 136 -37.61 4.98 7.03
C LEU A 136 -36.33 4.15 7.21
N GLU A 137 -36.45 2.88 7.62
CA GLU A 137 -35.31 1.96 7.74
C GLU A 137 -34.51 1.86 6.43
N ILE A 138 -35.19 1.82 5.28
CA ILE A 138 -34.54 1.77 3.96
C ILE A 138 -33.85 3.11 3.63
N LEU A 139 -34.49 4.23 3.97
CA LEU A 139 -33.94 5.57 3.74
C LEU A 139 -32.73 5.87 4.64
N GLU A 140 -32.64 5.24 5.81
CA GLU A 140 -31.54 5.39 6.77
C GLU A 140 -30.32 4.52 6.45
N LEU A 141 -30.41 3.55 5.52
CA LEU A 141 -29.30 2.65 5.16
C LEU A 141 -27.98 3.38 4.83
N PRO A 142 -27.96 4.49 4.05
CA PRO A 142 -26.71 5.23 3.81
C PRO A 142 -26.10 5.82 5.08
N GLN A 143 -26.92 6.38 5.98
CA GLN A 143 -26.44 6.94 7.24
C GLN A 143 -25.93 5.85 8.20
N LEU A 144 -26.59 4.69 8.19
CA LEU A 144 -26.14 3.51 8.92
C LEU A 144 -24.79 3.02 8.39
N MET A 145 -24.61 2.96 7.06
CA MET A 145 -23.34 2.62 6.41
C MET A 145 -22.20 3.54 6.87
N GLU A 146 -22.41 4.86 6.80
CA GLU A 146 -21.42 5.85 7.23
C GLU A 146 -21.06 5.71 8.71
N THR A 147 -22.06 5.40 9.55
CA THR A 147 -21.85 5.20 10.99
C THR A 147 -21.05 3.93 11.27
N CYS A 148 -21.37 2.81 10.61
CA CYS A 148 -20.60 1.57 10.70
C CYS A 148 -19.13 1.78 10.29
N ILE A 149 -18.89 2.49 9.19
CA ILE A 149 -17.53 2.79 8.71
C ILE A 149 -16.78 3.67 9.72
N ARG A 150 -17.41 4.72 10.26
CA ARG A 150 -16.81 5.62 11.25
C ARG A 150 -16.47 4.92 12.56
N GLU A 151 -17.31 3.97 13.00
CA GLU A 151 -17.07 3.15 14.20
C GLU A 151 -16.06 2.01 13.96
N GLY A 152 -15.63 1.76 12.73
CA GLY A 152 -14.73 0.65 12.37
C GLY A 152 -15.40 -0.73 12.35
N LYS A 153 -16.74 -0.76 12.33
CA LYS A 153 -17.60 -1.94 12.18
C LYS A 153 -17.71 -2.35 10.72
N TYR A 154 -16.59 -2.83 10.17
CA TYR A 154 -16.46 -3.13 8.74
C TYR A 154 -17.23 -4.38 8.31
N GLU A 155 -17.45 -5.33 9.21
CA GLU A 155 -18.21 -6.54 8.92
C GLU A 155 -19.68 -6.20 8.62
N GLU A 156 -20.30 -5.42 9.49
CA GLU A 156 -21.68 -4.96 9.34
C GLU A 156 -21.83 -4.05 8.12
N ALA A 157 -20.82 -3.21 7.83
CA ALA A 157 -20.81 -2.38 6.63
C ALA A 157 -20.79 -3.23 5.34
N LEU A 158 -20.02 -4.33 5.31
CA LEU A 158 -19.98 -5.24 4.16
C LEU A 158 -21.33 -5.95 3.95
N GLU A 159 -21.98 -6.40 5.02
CA GLU A 159 -23.30 -7.00 4.95
C GLU A 159 -24.37 -6.01 4.44
N LEU A 160 -24.31 -4.76 4.91
CA LEU A 160 -25.23 -3.71 4.51
C LEU A 160 -25.04 -3.34 3.02
N ALA A 161 -23.81 -3.24 2.55
CA ALA A 161 -23.52 -3.04 1.13
C ALA A 161 -24.06 -4.18 0.26
N ALA A 162 -23.87 -5.43 0.67
CA ALA A 162 -24.39 -6.60 -0.04
C ALA A 162 -25.94 -6.64 -0.03
N TYR A 163 -26.57 -6.16 1.04
CA TYR A 163 -28.02 -5.98 1.08
C TYR A 163 -28.49 -4.91 0.09
N VAL A 164 -27.88 -3.72 0.11
CA VAL A 164 -28.25 -2.60 -0.77
C VAL A 164 -28.03 -2.94 -2.25
N GLN A 165 -26.93 -3.63 -2.61
CA GLN A 165 -26.73 -4.12 -3.98
C GLN A 165 -27.83 -5.09 -4.44
N ARG A 166 -28.27 -6.01 -3.56
CA ARG A 166 -29.37 -6.93 -3.87
C ARG A 166 -30.70 -6.20 -4.06
N VAL A 167 -30.98 -5.18 -3.24
CA VAL A 167 -32.18 -4.33 -3.37
C VAL A 167 -32.13 -3.51 -4.66
N GLY A 168 -30.99 -2.89 -4.97
CA GLY A 168 -30.78 -2.13 -6.21
C GLY A 168 -30.94 -3.00 -7.46
N SER A 169 -30.41 -4.22 -7.44
CA SER A 169 -30.54 -5.17 -8.56
C SER A 169 -32.00 -5.58 -8.83
N LYS A 170 -32.84 -5.67 -7.80
CA LYS A 170 -34.26 -6.04 -7.93
C LYS A 170 -35.17 -4.86 -8.23
N HIS A 171 -34.86 -3.69 -7.70
CA HIS A 171 -35.76 -2.53 -7.68
C HIS A 171 -35.12 -1.24 -8.24
N GLY A 172 -34.11 -1.36 -9.10
CA GLY A 172 -33.36 -0.23 -9.67
C GLY A 172 -34.19 0.76 -10.50
N ASN A 173 -35.41 0.39 -10.89
CA ASN A 173 -36.34 1.29 -11.59
C ASN A 173 -36.88 2.42 -10.70
N ILE A 174 -36.72 2.31 -9.36
CA ILE A 174 -37.20 3.32 -8.41
C ILE A 174 -36.08 4.34 -8.15
N PRO A 175 -36.27 5.64 -8.48
CA PRO A 175 -35.22 6.66 -8.36
C PRO A 175 -34.61 6.79 -6.97
N VAL A 176 -35.43 6.63 -5.92
CA VAL A 176 -34.98 6.71 -4.52
C VAL A 176 -34.01 5.57 -4.19
N ILE A 177 -34.29 4.35 -4.66
CA ILE A 177 -33.42 3.19 -4.43
C ILE A 177 -32.11 3.35 -5.21
N ALA A 178 -32.16 3.86 -6.44
CA ALA A 178 -30.96 4.19 -7.21
C ALA A 178 -30.09 5.25 -6.50
N SER A 179 -30.71 6.26 -5.87
CA SER A 179 -30.00 7.26 -5.05
C SER A 179 -29.36 6.64 -3.81
N ILE A 180 -30.05 5.72 -3.12
CA ILE A 180 -29.50 4.99 -1.95
C ILE A 180 -28.30 4.15 -2.38
N GLN A 181 -28.40 3.44 -3.50
CA GLN A 181 -27.31 2.64 -4.04
C GLN A 181 -26.07 3.50 -4.32
N SER A 182 -26.24 4.64 -5.00
CA SER A 182 -25.14 5.57 -5.27
C SER A 182 -24.50 6.14 -3.99
N ALA A 183 -25.29 6.46 -2.97
CA ALA A 183 -24.78 6.93 -1.68
C ALA A 183 -23.97 5.85 -0.95
N VAL A 184 -24.45 4.60 -0.95
CA VAL A 184 -23.74 3.47 -0.33
C VAL A 184 -22.47 3.11 -1.11
N GLU A 185 -22.48 3.23 -2.44
CA GLU A 185 -21.28 3.10 -3.27
C GLU A 185 -20.24 4.19 -2.95
N ALA A 186 -20.65 5.44 -2.69
CA ALA A 186 -19.72 6.48 -2.25
C ALA A 186 -19.10 6.18 -0.87
N ALA A 187 -19.92 5.70 0.08
CA ALA A 187 -19.46 5.26 1.40
C ALA A 187 -18.51 4.06 1.29
N TRP A 188 -18.77 3.13 0.37
CA TRP A 188 -17.91 1.98 0.07
C TRP A 188 -16.50 2.39 -0.38
N HIS A 189 -16.38 3.38 -1.26
CA HIS A 189 -15.07 3.92 -1.66
C HIS A 189 -14.33 4.55 -0.48
N THR A 190 -15.05 5.21 0.43
CA THR A 190 -14.47 5.79 1.65
C THR A 190 -13.93 4.69 2.57
N MET A 191 -14.68 3.60 2.75
CA MET A 191 -14.25 2.41 3.50
C MET A 191 -12.98 1.79 2.89
N LEU A 192 -12.93 1.66 1.56
CA LEU A 192 -11.74 1.15 0.86
C LEU A 192 -10.50 1.98 1.19
N VAL A 193 -10.59 3.31 1.09
CA VAL A 193 -9.46 4.22 1.40
C VAL A 193 -9.04 4.09 2.86
N GLN A 194 -9.98 3.97 3.81
CA GLN A 194 -9.66 3.79 5.23
C GLN A 194 -8.94 2.45 5.49
N LEU A 195 -9.39 1.35 4.88
CA LEU A 195 -8.74 0.05 5.03
C LEU A 195 -7.32 0.05 4.44
N LEU A 196 -7.13 0.67 3.27
CA LEU A 196 -5.80 0.83 2.67
C LEU A 196 -4.89 1.73 3.53
N SER A 197 -5.46 2.77 4.16
CA SER A 197 -4.74 3.63 5.11
C SER A 197 -4.28 2.86 6.35
N GLN A 198 -5.09 1.94 6.87
CA GLN A 198 -4.69 1.07 7.99
C GLN A 198 -3.46 0.22 7.64
N LEU A 199 -3.36 -0.28 6.40
CA LEU A 199 -2.18 -1.02 5.92
C LEU A 199 -0.90 -0.18 5.88
N ARG A 200 -0.99 1.16 5.92
CA ARG A 200 0.15 2.10 5.99
C ARG A 200 0.59 2.38 7.44
N THR A 201 0.22 1.55 8.40
CA THR A 201 0.65 1.69 9.81
C THR A 201 1.43 0.46 10.26
N ASP A 202 2.06 0.50 11.44
CA ASP A 202 2.69 -0.70 11.99
C ASP A 202 1.61 -1.65 12.52
N LEU A 203 1.37 -2.73 11.79
CA LEU A 203 0.28 -3.67 12.06
C LEU A 203 0.84 -5.01 12.53
N GLN A 204 0.19 -5.59 13.54
CA GLN A 204 0.39 -6.99 13.88
C GLN A 204 -0.31 -7.90 12.86
N LEU A 205 0.21 -9.13 12.71
CA LEU A 205 -0.30 -10.11 11.75
C LEU A 205 -1.83 -10.34 11.83
N PRO A 206 -2.46 -10.50 13.02
CA PRO A 206 -3.90 -10.73 13.10
C PRO A 206 -4.74 -9.59 12.53
N LYS A 207 -4.35 -8.33 12.81
CA LYS A 207 -5.06 -7.16 12.29
C LYS A 207 -4.85 -7.02 10.78
N CYS A 208 -3.64 -7.34 10.30
CA CYS A 208 -3.32 -7.35 8.88
C CYS A 208 -4.18 -8.38 8.11
N LEU A 209 -4.34 -9.59 8.66
CA LEU A 209 -5.22 -10.63 8.11
C LEU A 209 -6.69 -10.16 8.07
N GLN A 210 -7.18 -9.51 9.13
CA GLN A 210 -8.54 -8.96 9.14
C GLN A 210 -8.75 -7.91 8.05
N VAL A 211 -7.84 -6.93 7.94
CA VAL A 211 -7.96 -5.84 6.95
C VAL A 211 -7.91 -6.40 5.52
N VAL A 212 -6.97 -7.30 5.22
CA VAL A 212 -6.92 -7.94 3.89
C VAL A 212 -8.12 -8.85 3.65
N GLY A 213 -8.64 -9.52 4.69
CA GLY A 213 -9.88 -10.29 4.63
C GLY A 213 -11.09 -9.43 4.23
N TYR A 214 -11.22 -8.23 4.81
CA TYR A 214 -12.24 -7.27 4.40
C TYR A 214 -12.04 -6.85 2.94
N LEU A 215 -10.81 -6.51 2.52
CA LEU A 215 -10.51 -6.15 1.13
C LEU A 215 -10.83 -7.28 0.13
N ARG A 216 -10.58 -8.54 0.49
CA ARG A 216 -10.96 -9.71 -0.32
C ARG A 216 -12.49 -9.80 -0.48
N ARG A 217 -13.24 -9.62 0.62
CA ARG A 217 -14.71 -9.64 0.60
C ARG A 217 -15.33 -8.46 -0.13
N MET A 218 -14.64 -7.31 -0.15
CA MET A 218 -15.03 -6.18 -0.98
C MET A 218 -14.93 -6.51 -2.48
N GLN A 219 -14.11 -7.49 -2.89
CA GLN A 219 -13.88 -7.81 -4.31
C GLN A 219 -13.46 -6.58 -5.15
N ALA A 220 -12.84 -5.58 -4.50
CA ALA A 220 -12.37 -4.36 -5.17
C ALA A 220 -11.10 -4.60 -6.01
N PHE A 221 -10.40 -5.71 -5.75
CA PHE A 221 -9.17 -6.11 -6.41
C PHE A 221 -9.21 -7.60 -6.75
N THR A 222 -8.62 -7.98 -7.87
CA THR A 222 -8.25 -9.37 -8.13
C THR A 222 -7.13 -9.82 -7.17
N THR A 223 -6.94 -11.13 -7.00
CA THR A 223 -5.84 -11.67 -6.17
C THR A 223 -4.46 -11.10 -6.51
N PRO A 224 -4.01 -11.04 -7.78
CA PRO A 224 -2.71 -10.44 -8.11
C PRO A 224 -2.66 -8.92 -7.85
N GLU A 225 -3.74 -8.19 -8.12
CA GLU A 225 -3.81 -6.76 -7.82
C GLU A 225 -3.74 -6.49 -6.32
N LEU A 226 -4.40 -7.32 -5.50
CA LEU A 226 -4.35 -7.22 -4.04
C LEU A 226 -2.95 -7.51 -3.50
N LYS A 227 -2.27 -8.55 -4.03
CA LYS A 227 -0.86 -8.85 -3.72
C LYS A 227 0.03 -7.65 -4.03
N LEU A 228 -0.10 -7.06 -5.22
CA LEU A 228 0.68 -5.90 -5.63
C LEU A 228 0.36 -4.66 -4.78
N LYS A 229 -0.93 -4.36 -4.55
CA LYS A 229 -1.36 -3.23 -3.73
C LYS A 229 -0.89 -3.34 -2.29
N PHE A 230 -0.95 -4.54 -1.72
CA PHE A 230 -0.39 -4.82 -0.41
C PHE A 230 1.10 -4.46 -0.36
N LEU A 231 1.91 -5.02 -1.27
CA LEU A 231 3.35 -4.73 -1.31
C LEU A 231 3.63 -3.24 -1.54
N GLN A 232 2.92 -2.58 -2.44
CA GLN A 232 3.06 -1.13 -2.69
C GLN A 232 2.83 -0.30 -1.42
N ILE A 233 1.73 -0.55 -0.70
CA ILE A 233 1.38 0.21 0.50
C ILE A 233 2.39 -0.06 1.62
N ARG A 234 2.75 -1.33 1.86
CA ARG A 234 3.73 -1.70 2.88
C ARG A 234 5.11 -1.12 2.56
N THR A 235 5.50 -1.07 1.28
CA THR A 235 6.77 -0.45 0.83
C THR A 235 6.76 1.05 1.04
N SER A 236 5.67 1.75 0.70
CA SER A 236 5.57 3.20 0.94
C SER A 236 5.72 3.53 2.43
N TRP A 237 5.01 2.79 3.28
CA TRP A 237 5.12 2.94 4.73
C TRP A 237 6.54 2.64 5.23
N PHE A 238 7.16 1.56 4.74
CA PHE A 238 8.51 1.18 5.13
C PHE A 238 9.55 2.24 4.73
N ARG A 239 9.45 2.80 3.51
CA ARG A 239 10.31 3.91 3.07
C ARG A 239 10.11 5.18 3.91
N GLU A 240 8.88 5.53 4.24
CA GLU A 240 8.57 6.66 5.13
C GLU A 240 9.14 6.46 6.54
N LEU A 241 9.20 5.21 7.00
CA LEU A 241 9.81 4.86 8.28
C LEU A 241 11.33 5.02 8.23
N LEU A 242 11.99 4.49 7.19
CA LEU A 242 13.44 4.64 7.01
C LEU A 242 13.85 6.10 6.83
N ALA A 243 13.05 6.89 6.10
CA ALA A 243 13.32 8.32 5.89
C ALA A 243 13.29 9.17 7.17
N LYS A 244 12.71 8.66 8.27
CA LYS A 244 12.71 9.34 9.58
C LYS A 244 13.97 9.08 10.40
N ILE A 245 14.85 8.18 9.97
CA ILE A 245 16.08 7.88 10.69
C ILE A 245 17.05 9.06 10.51
N PRO A 246 17.58 9.65 11.60
CA PRO A 246 18.51 10.78 11.51
C PRO A 246 19.77 10.43 10.71
N GLN A 247 20.20 11.34 9.84
CA GLN A 247 21.39 11.18 8.99
C GLN A 247 22.61 11.96 9.52
N ASP A 248 22.51 12.56 10.71
CA ASP A 248 23.58 13.41 11.27
C ASP A 248 24.83 12.62 11.65
N ASP A 249 24.65 11.38 12.13
CA ASP A 249 25.72 10.46 12.52
C ASP A 249 25.58 9.19 11.68
N THR A 250 26.56 8.94 10.82
CA THR A 250 26.56 7.79 9.90
C THR A 250 26.49 6.46 10.64
N HIS A 251 27.20 6.29 11.76
CA HIS A 251 27.21 5.04 12.51
C HIS A 251 25.84 4.76 13.16
N ILE A 252 25.20 5.81 13.71
CA ILE A 252 23.85 5.71 14.25
C ILE A 252 22.84 5.43 13.13
N HIS A 253 22.95 6.12 12.00
CA HIS A 253 22.09 5.91 10.84
C HIS A 253 22.18 4.47 10.33
N LEU A 254 23.39 3.93 10.14
CA LEU A 254 23.64 2.54 9.75
C LEU A 254 23.01 1.54 10.70
N THR A 255 23.32 1.65 12.00
CA THR A 255 22.84 0.71 13.01
C THR A 255 21.31 0.70 13.08
N LYS A 256 20.68 1.89 13.07
CA LYS A 256 19.22 2.02 13.07
C LYS A 256 18.59 1.51 11.78
N THR A 257 19.21 1.77 10.63
CA THR A 257 18.72 1.33 9.32
C THR A 257 18.78 -0.18 9.19
N ILE A 258 19.88 -0.82 9.62
CA ILE A 258 20.02 -2.28 9.65
C ILE A 258 18.91 -2.91 10.50
N GLU A 259 18.73 -2.40 11.72
CA GLU A 259 17.74 -2.96 12.65
C GLU A 259 16.29 -2.72 12.19
N ALA A 260 15.96 -1.50 11.76
CA ALA A 260 14.63 -1.17 11.24
C ALA A 260 14.31 -1.99 9.98
N THR A 261 15.26 -2.13 9.06
CA THR A 261 15.09 -2.97 7.86
C THR A 261 14.88 -4.42 8.25
N ARG A 262 15.72 -4.97 9.12
CA ARG A 262 15.62 -6.36 9.59
C ARG A 262 14.24 -6.64 10.19
N VAL A 263 13.77 -5.82 11.12
CA VAL A 263 12.50 -6.05 11.83
C VAL A 263 11.31 -5.85 10.91
N HIS A 264 11.23 -4.70 10.22
CA HIS A 264 10.02 -4.35 9.48
C HIS A 264 9.92 -5.09 8.14
N LEU A 265 11.03 -5.33 7.44
CA LEU A 265 11.02 -6.16 6.22
C LEU A 265 10.64 -7.61 6.55
N PHE A 266 11.13 -8.16 7.67
CA PHE A 266 10.75 -9.50 8.12
C PHE A 266 9.25 -9.58 8.43
N ASN A 267 8.70 -8.57 9.09
CA ASN A 267 7.27 -8.47 9.36
C ASN A 267 6.45 -8.43 8.06
N ILE A 268 6.86 -7.62 7.07
CA ILE A 268 6.16 -7.53 5.78
C ILE A 268 6.21 -8.87 5.05
N ILE A 269 7.36 -9.55 5.03
CA ILE A 269 7.48 -10.88 4.41
C ILE A 269 6.59 -11.89 5.13
N THR A 270 6.62 -11.92 6.46
CA THR A 270 5.84 -12.87 7.25
C THR A 270 4.35 -12.64 7.07
N GLN A 271 3.92 -11.36 7.05
CA GLN A 271 2.55 -10.96 6.72
C GLN A 271 2.16 -11.40 5.32
N TYR A 272 2.99 -11.12 4.31
CA TYR A 272 2.73 -11.49 2.93
C TYR A 272 2.54 -13.00 2.80
N LYS A 273 3.49 -13.79 3.31
CA LYS A 273 3.40 -15.26 3.27
C LYS A 273 2.14 -15.74 4.00
N ALA A 274 1.88 -15.30 5.22
CA ALA A 274 0.69 -15.73 5.96
C ALA A 274 -0.65 -15.37 5.26
N ILE A 275 -0.71 -14.23 4.57
CA ILE A 275 -1.94 -13.75 3.90
C ILE A 275 -2.16 -14.43 2.55
N PHE A 276 -1.09 -14.78 1.83
CA PHE A 276 -1.14 -15.19 0.42
C PHE A 276 -0.62 -16.61 0.15
N SER A 277 -0.10 -17.34 1.15
CA SER A 277 0.41 -18.71 0.99
C SER A 277 -0.66 -19.72 0.58
N GLU A 278 -1.92 -19.55 0.98
CA GLU A 278 -3.02 -20.45 0.58
C GLU A 278 -3.31 -20.40 -0.93
N ASP A 279 -2.96 -19.30 -1.60
CA ASP A 279 -3.17 -19.12 -3.04
C ASP A 279 -2.09 -19.83 -3.91
N GLU A 280 -0.97 -20.27 -3.30
CA GLU A 280 0.11 -20.99 -4.00
C GLU A 280 -0.06 -22.52 -3.90
N ASP A 281 -0.54 -23.05 -2.77
CA ASP A 281 -0.69 -24.51 -2.56
C ASP A 281 -1.96 -25.09 -3.21
N SER A 282 -2.97 -24.26 -3.46
CA SER A 282 -4.19 -24.68 -4.14
C SER A 282 -4.00 -24.88 -5.66
N THR A 283 -2.87 -24.45 -6.23
CA THR A 283 -2.51 -24.65 -7.65
C THR A 283 -1.33 -25.60 -7.86
N SER A 284 -0.56 -25.96 -6.83
CA SER A 284 0.60 -26.85 -6.94
C SER A 284 0.25 -28.34 -7.03
N ASN A 285 -0.91 -28.76 -6.50
CA ASN A 285 -1.32 -30.17 -6.44
C ASN A 285 -1.97 -30.72 -7.72
N LEU A 286 -1.98 -29.97 -8.83
CA LEU A 286 -2.47 -30.47 -10.13
C LEU A 286 -1.63 -29.98 -11.32
N THR A 287 -0.31 -30.19 -11.27
CA THR A 287 0.56 -29.89 -12.43
C THR A 287 0.65 -31.09 -13.39
N THR A 288 -0.43 -31.31 -14.15
CA THR A 288 -0.28 -31.73 -15.55
C THR A 288 0.31 -30.58 -16.34
N ILE A 289 1.15 -30.92 -17.31
CA ILE A 289 2.01 -30.06 -18.15
C ILE A 289 1.17 -29.18 -19.08
N THR A 290 0.39 -28.25 -18.54
CA THR A 290 -0.28 -27.19 -19.28
C THR A 290 -0.05 -25.87 -18.58
N SER A 291 0.55 -24.95 -19.34
CA SER A 291 0.98 -23.62 -18.98
C SER A 291 -0.16 -22.71 -18.51
N ASP A 292 -0.46 -22.69 -17.21
CA ASP A 292 -1.18 -21.58 -16.60
C ASP A 292 -0.18 -20.58 -16.01
N ALA A 293 0.11 -19.53 -16.79
CA ALA A 293 1.08 -18.48 -16.46
C ALA A 293 0.66 -17.60 -15.26
N SER A 294 -0.59 -17.66 -14.81
CA SER A 294 -1.18 -16.71 -13.86
C SER A 294 -0.81 -16.95 -12.38
N ALA A 295 -0.66 -18.20 -11.94
CA ALA A 295 -0.27 -18.52 -10.56
C ALA A 295 1.24 -18.30 -10.31
N ALA A 296 2.06 -18.61 -11.32
CA ALA A 296 3.50 -18.39 -11.29
C ALA A 296 3.89 -16.90 -11.20
N ASP A 297 3.04 -15.99 -11.66
CA ASP A 297 3.34 -14.55 -11.63
C ASP A 297 3.21 -13.93 -10.24
N GLY A 298 2.34 -14.46 -9.36
CA GLY A 298 2.20 -13.98 -7.98
C GLY A 298 3.47 -14.19 -7.14
N ALA A 299 4.06 -15.38 -7.21
CA ALA A 299 5.32 -15.71 -6.54
C ALA A 299 6.49 -14.86 -7.07
N LYS A 300 6.55 -14.66 -8.39
CA LYS A 300 7.57 -13.81 -9.03
C LYS A 300 7.48 -12.36 -8.57
N ILE A 301 6.27 -11.80 -8.43
CA ILE A 301 6.07 -10.42 -7.92
C ILE A 301 6.69 -10.28 -6.53
N PHE A 302 6.45 -11.25 -5.63
CA PHE A 302 7.02 -11.23 -4.29
C PHE A 302 8.55 -11.31 -4.30
N HIS A 303 9.12 -12.25 -5.06
CA HIS A 303 10.58 -12.41 -5.13
C HIS A 303 11.27 -11.21 -5.78
N SER A 304 10.69 -10.64 -6.85
CA SER A 304 11.20 -9.41 -7.48
C SER A 304 11.16 -8.24 -6.50
N TRP A 305 10.02 -8.04 -5.82
CA TRP A 305 9.90 -7.00 -4.81
C TRP A 305 10.93 -7.16 -3.69
N LEU A 306 11.12 -8.38 -3.19
CA LEU A 306 12.07 -8.65 -2.12
C LEU A 306 13.51 -8.38 -2.56
N HIS A 307 13.86 -8.79 -3.78
CA HIS A 307 15.14 -8.47 -4.38
C HIS A 307 15.36 -6.94 -4.42
N ASP A 308 14.37 -6.17 -4.86
CA ASP A 308 14.46 -4.70 -4.90
C ASP A 308 14.68 -4.10 -3.50
N GLN A 309 14.02 -4.63 -2.46
CA GLN A 309 14.23 -4.17 -1.08
C GLN A 309 15.64 -4.46 -0.57
N ILE A 310 16.20 -5.63 -0.91
CA ILE A 310 17.57 -5.99 -0.54
C ILE A 310 18.57 -5.09 -1.27
N VAL A 311 18.38 -4.85 -2.56
CA VAL A 311 19.25 -3.95 -3.34
C VAL A 311 19.19 -2.52 -2.79
N GLU A 312 18.00 -2.01 -2.44
CA GLU A 312 17.83 -0.69 -1.82
C GLU A 312 18.60 -0.59 -0.48
N PHE A 313 18.56 -1.65 0.34
CA PHE A 313 19.34 -1.75 1.56
C PHE A 313 20.86 -1.77 1.29
N ILE A 314 21.33 -2.60 0.34
CA ILE A 314 22.76 -2.72 0.00
C ILE A 314 23.31 -1.39 -0.53
N ASN A 315 22.55 -0.67 -1.36
CA ASN A 315 22.94 0.65 -1.86
C ASN A 315 23.05 1.67 -0.73
N THR A 316 22.12 1.63 0.23
CA THR A 316 22.16 2.50 1.41
C THR A 316 23.36 2.18 2.30
N LEU A 317 23.59 0.90 2.58
CA LEU A 317 24.75 0.39 3.32
C LEU A 317 26.06 0.84 2.69
N GLU A 318 26.21 0.70 1.37
CA GLU A 318 27.41 1.12 0.65
C GLU A 318 27.65 2.64 0.73
N LYS A 319 26.59 3.43 0.52
CA LYS A 319 26.68 4.89 0.58
C LYS A 319 27.15 5.36 1.96
N ASP A 320 26.57 4.81 3.01
CA ASP A 320 26.90 5.17 4.38
C ASP A 320 28.28 4.65 4.77
N LEU A 321 28.65 3.43 4.37
CA LEU A 321 29.97 2.86 4.63
C LEU A 321 31.10 3.66 3.96
N SER A 322 30.80 4.34 2.86
CA SER A 322 31.75 5.18 2.14
C SER A 322 31.98 6.55 2.79
N SER A 323 31.21 6.93 3.83
CA SER A 323 31.53 8.10 4.63
C SER A 323 32.72 7.78 5.55
N ASN A 324 33.65 8.72 5.69
CA ASN A 324 34.89 8.52 6.44
C ASN A 324 34.70 8.54 7.97
N ASP A 325 33.45 8.46 8.46
CA ASP A 325 33.06 8.69 9.85
C ASP A 325 32.82 7.41 10.65
N ILE A 326 33.32 6.26 10.16
CA ILE A 326 33.05 4.95 10.75
C ILE A 326 34.22 4.49 11.61
N ASN A 327 33.94 4.26 12.88
CA ASN A 327 34.94 3.87 13.87
C ASN A 327 35.23 2.36 13.93
N SER A 328 34.30 1.50 13.50
CA SER A 328 34.50 0.04 13.51
C SER A 328 33.64 -0.67 12.47
N TYR A 329 34.30 -1.22 11.44
CA TYR A 329 33.65 -2.03 10.41
C TYR A 329 33.20 -3.41 10.93
N ASP A 330 33.87 -3.96 11.95
CA ASP A 330 33.59 -5.29 12.51
C ASP A 330 32.17 -5.38 13.09
N THR A 331 31.79 -4.42 13.93
CA THR A 331 30.48 -4.37 14.55
C THR A 331 29.36 -4.31 13.51
N ILE A 332 29.51 -3.44 12.51
CA ILE A 332 28.51 -3.25 11.45
C ILE A 332 28.43 -4.50 10.57
N LEU A 333 29.58 -5.09 10.20
CA LEU A 333 29.63 -6.34 9.44
C LEU A 333 28.92 -7.47 10.19
N GLY A 334 29.18 -7.61 11.49
CA GLY A 334 28.53 -8.61 12.35
C GLY A 334 27.00 -8.44 12.36
N GLN A 335 26.50 -7.20 12.47
CA GLN A 335 25.08 -6.90 12.39
C GLN A 335 24.48 -7.24 11.02
N CYS A 336 25.15 -6.88 9.93
CA CYS A 336 24.70 -7.23 8.57
C CYS A 336 24.69 -8.74 8.33
N MET A 337 25.69 -9.46 8.82
CA MET A 337 25.77 -10.92 8.72
C MET A 337 24.66 -11.60 9.55
N TYR A 338 24.38 -11.09 10.75
CA TYR A 338 23.25 -11.55 11.55
C TYR A 338 21.91 -11.26 10.87
N PHE A 339 21.75 -10.07 10.27
CA PHE A 339 20.57 -9.72 9.49
C PHE A 339 20.37 -10.71 8.34
N GLY A 340 21.37 -10.92 7.48
CA GLY A 340 21.29 -11.91 6.40
C GLY A 340 20.99 -13.33 6.89
N LEU A 341 21.62 -13.76 7.99
CA LEU A 341 21.34 -15.07 8.60
C LEU A 341 19.91 -15.18 9.12
N SER A 342 19.35 -14.13 9.74
CA SER A 342 17.98 -14.15 10.27
C SER A 342 16.94 -14.36 9.16
N PHE A 343 17.24 -13.93 7.94
CA PHE A 343 16.36 -14.07 6.77
C PHE A 343 16.49 -15.44 6.09
N SER A 344 17.56 -16.20 6.37
CA SER A 344 17.74 -17.57 5.85
C SER A 344 16.57 -18.48 6.24
N ARG A 345 15.96 -18.25 7.42
CA ARG A 345 14.76 -18.96 7.90
C ARG A 345 13.54 -18.74 7.00
N VAL A 346 13.52 -17.64 6.27
CA VAL A 346 12.45 -17.24 5.35
C VAL A 346 12.82 -17.57 3.90
N GLY A 347 13.95 -18.25 3.69
CA GLY A 347 14.45 -18.71 2.39
C GLY A 347 15.31 -17.68 1.65
N VAL A 348 15.86 -16.70 2.34
CA VAL A 348 16.55 -15.55 1.72
C VAL A 348 17.89 -15.33 2.42
N ASP A 349 18.99 -15.44 1.69
CA ASP A 349 20.34 -15.18 2.20
C ASP A 349 21.10 -14.27 1.23
N PHE A 350 21.42 -13.07 1.69
CA PHE A 350 22.09 -12.02 0.89
C PHE A 350 23.47 -11.67 1.45
N ARG A 351 24.05 -12.49 2.34
CA ARG A 351 25.40 -12.27 2.89
C ARG A 351 26.48 -12.22 1.82
N SER A 352 26.29 -12.97 0.72
CA SER A 352 27.16 -12.94 -0.46
C SER A 352 27.14 -11.58 -1.19
N LEU A 353 26.07 -10.79 -1.06
CA LEU A 353 25.97 -9.44 -1.61
C LEU A 353 26.57 -8.39 -0.67
N ILE A 354 26.55 -8.64 0.65
CA ILE A 354 27.14 -7.74 1.66
C ILE A 354 28.67 -7.77 1.59
N ALA A 355 29.28 -8.95 1.51
CA ALA A 355 30.74 -9.08 1.63
C ALA A 355 31.54 -8.24 0.61
N PRO A 356 31.18 -8.18 -0.69
CA PRO A 356 31.87 -7.32 -1.66
C PRO A 356 31.82 -5.82 -1.34
N VAL A 357 30.76 -5.34 -0.67
CA VAL A 357 30.65 -3.94 -0.26
C VAL A 357 31.73 -3.60 0.76
N PHE A 358 31.86 -4.41 1.81
CA PHE A 358 32.88 -4.22 2.84
C PHE A 358 34.29 -4.35 2.29
N ILE A 359 34.55 -5.36 1.44
CA ILE A 359 35.85 -5.55 0.79
C ILE A 359 36.24 -4.27 0.05
N ARG A 360 35.33 -3.70 -0.75
CA ARG A 360 35.61 -2.50 -1.52
C ARG A 360 35.84 -1.26 -0.65
N VAL A 361 34.98 -1.01 0.33
CA VAL A 361 35.10 0.16 1.22
C VAL A 361 36.38 0.10 2.04
N ILE A 362 36.66 -1.05 2.67
CA ILE A 362 37.87 -1.23 3.50
C ILE A 362 39.13 -1.10 2.61
N SER A 363 39.11 -1.67 1.41
CA SER A 363 40.22 -1.52 0.46
C SER A 363 40.48 -0.05 0.08
N LEU A 364 39.42 0.71 -0.19
CA LEU A 364 39.52 2.11 -0.60
C LEU A 364 40.03 2.99 0.53
N ASN A 365 39.52 2.78 1.76
CA ASN A 365 39.98 3.50 2.94
C ASN A 365 41.45 3.18 3.23
N PHE A 366 41.84 1.90 3.22
CA PHE A 366 43.23 1.48 3.38
C PHE A 366 44.15 2.15 2.35
N GLN A 367 43.78 2.14 1.07
CA GLN A 367 44.53 2.81 0.01
C GLN A 367 44.69 4.30 0.28
N THR A 368 43.60 4.97 0.63
CA THR A 368 43.58 6.42 0.90
C THR A 368 44.49 6.78 2.07
N SER A 369 44.45 5.99 3.16
CA SER A 369 45.30 6.20 4.34
C SER A 369 46.77 5.98 4.02
N ILE A 370 47.13 4.90 3.31
CA ILE A 370 48.53 4.64 2.93
C ILE A 370 49.08 5.73 1.99
N VAL A 371 48.29 6.22 1.04
CA VAL A 371 48.70 7.33 0.17
C VAL A 371 48.98 8.60 0.98
N LYS A 372 48.13 8.92 1.97
CA LYS A 372 48.36 10.06 2.88
C LYS A 372 49.67 9.90 3.67
N ILE A 373 49.91 8.71 4.21
CA ILE A 373 51.14 8.39 4.97
C ILE A 373 52.38 8.52 4.08
N THR A 374 52.29 8.06 2.83
CA THR A 374 53.39 8.17 1.86
C THR A 374 53.71 9.64 1.54
N CYS A 375 52.68 10.46 1.32
CA CYS A 375 52.83 11.90 1.07
C CYS A 375 53.40 12.63 2.30
N GLN A 376 53.00 12.23 3.51
CA GLN A 376 53.58 12.77 4.74
C GLN A 376 55.07 12.42 4.86
N PHE A 377 55.46 11.19 4.52
CA PHE A 377 56.87 10.81 4.49
C PHE A 377 57.68 11.64 3.49
N GLU A 378 57.14 11.91 2.30
CA GLU A 378 57.77 12.77 1.29
C GLU A 378 58.08 14.16 1.85
N GLN A 379 57.13 14.77 2.58
CA GLN A 379 57.34 16.08 3.21
C GLN A 379 58.34 16.03 4.37
N GLU A 380 58.33 14.95 5.15
CA GLU A 380 59.24 14.78 6.28
C GLU A 380 60.69 14.51 5.83
N ILE A 381 60.91 13.75 4.76
CA ILE A 381 62.25 13.46 4.25
C ILE A 381 62.90 14.69 3.60
N GLU A 382 62.12 15.58 2.96
CA GLU A 382 62.63 16.86 2.44
C GLU A 382 63.12 17.81 3.54
N ARG A 383 62.50 17.74 4.73
CA ARG A 383 62.87 18.56 5.89
C ARG A 383 63.91 17.89 6.79
N TYR A 384 64.25 16.64 6.49
CA TYR A 384 65.12 15.84 7.33
C TYR A 384 66.57 16.31 7.22
N THR A 385 67.23 16.44 8.36
CA THR A 385 68.66 16.68 8.44
C THR A 385 69.33 15.47 9.07
N LEU A 386 70.45 15.03 8.49
CA LEU A 386 71.26 13.94 9.02
C LEU A 386 72.01 14.44 10.26
N ILE A 387 71.31 14.52 11.39
CA ILE A 387 71.93 14.89 12.66
C ILE A 387 72.80 13.71 13.09
N ASN A 388 74.11 13.94 13.20
CA ASN A 388 75.05 13.05 13.88
C ASN A 388 74.72 13.01 15.37
N LYS A 389 73.66 12.30 15.77
CA LYS A 389 73.50 11.89 17.15
C LYS A 389 74.52 10.79 17.40
N VAL A 390 75.62 11.15 18.06
CA VAL A 390 76.42 10.18 18.81
C VAL A 390 75.43 9.43 19.69
N SER A 391 75.28 8.12 19.49
CA SER A 391 74.36 7.29 20.28
C SER A 391 74.65 7.51 21.77
N THR A 392 73.86 8.37 22.42
CA THR A 392 73.91 8.53 23.87
C THR A 392 73.48 7.21 24.45
N GLY A 393 74.43 6.49 25.04
CA GLY A 393 74.26 5.18 25.61
C GLY A 393 73.15 5.16 26.67
N ILE A 394 71.93 4.87 26.23
CA ILE A 394 71.00 4.11 27.04
C ILE A 394 71.54 2.68 26.95
N LYS A 395 71.99 2.16 28.08
CA LYS A 395 72.58 0.82 28.22
C LYS A 395 71.81 -0.17 27.35
N ARG A 396 72.44 -0.63 26.26
CA ARG A 396 72.00 -1.80 25.48
C ARG A 396 72.05 -3.00 26.42
N ALA A 397 70.98 -3.23 27.16
CA ALA A 397 70.81 -4.47 27.90
C ALA A 397 70.78 -5.60 26.87
N LYS A 398 71.64 -6.60 27.07
CA LYS A 398 71.81 -7.80 26.26
C LYS A 398 70.49 -8.24 25.60
N ALA A 399 70.35 -7.96 24.30
CA ALA A 399 69.39 -8.63 23.43
C ALA A 399 69.98 -9.99 23.04
N SER A 400 70.09 -10.89 24.03
CA SER A 400 70.26 -12.32 23.79
C SER A 400 68.94 -12.97 24.24
N ASP A 401 68.33 -13.71 23.31
CA ASP A 401 67.19 -14.64 23.50
C ASP A 401 65.74 -14.12 23.51
N ARG A 402 65.42 -12.88 23.11
CA ARG A 402 64.00 -12.44 22.95
C ARG A 402 63.59 -11.82 21.61
N ALA A 403 64.49 -11.74 20.63
CA ALA A 403 64.27 -10.97 19.40
C ALA A 403 63.42 -11.66 18.31
N GLU A 404 63.20 -12.97 18.40
CA GLU A 404 62.50 -13.70 17.31
C GLU A 404 60.96 -13.62 17.39
N ASN A 405 60.39 -13.24 18.55
CA ASN A 405 58.95 -13.34 18.79
C ASN A 405 58.29 -12.05 19.32
N SER A 406 58.95 -10.91 19.31
CA SER A 406 58.34 -9.65 19.77
C SER A 406 57.73 -8.88 18.60
N ASN A 407 56.42 -8.58 18.69
CA ASN A 407 55.66 -7.78 17.71
C ASN A 407 55.99 -6.27 17.78
N HIS A 408 57.05 -5.88 18.48
CA HIS A 408 57.41 -4.48 18.69
C HIS A 408 58.18 -3.93 17.48
N PRO A 409 58.00 -2.62 17.15
CA PRO A 409 58.78 -1.97 16.11
C PRO A 409 60.29 -2.03 16.40
N PRO A 410 61.15 -2.17 15.38
CA PRO A 410 62.60 -2.15 15.55
C PRO A 410 63.10 -0.86 16.21
N GLU A 411 63.88 -0.99 17.30
CA GLU A 411 64.43 0.17 18.02
C GLU A 411 65.40 1.00 17.16
N SER A 412 65.99 0.40 16.12
CA SER A 412 66.86 1.08 15.13
C SER A 412 66.14 2.17 14.34
N LEU A 413 64.81 2.11 14.22
CA LEU A 413 64.03 3.16 13.54
C LEU A 413 64.04 4.47 14.32
N LEU A 414 64.26 4.45 15.64
CA LEU A 414 64.27 5.66 16.49
C LEU A 414 65.42 6.61 16.14
N ASP A 415 66.50 6.09 15.55
CA ASP A 415 67.63 6.89 15.06
C ASP A 415 67.24 7.70 13.82
N PHE A 416 66.15 7.33 13.13
CA PHE A 416 65.71 7.89 11.85
C PHE A 416 64.23 8.29 11.87
N THR A 417 63.96 9.52 12.33
CA THR A 417 62.60 10.07 12.53
C THR A 417 61.64 9.84 11.35
N PRO A 418 62.00 10.08 10.07
CA PRO A 418 61.06 9.88 8.97
C PRO A 418 60.57 8.43 8.83
N LEU A 419 61.47 7.46 9.02
CA LEU A 419 61.12 6.03 8.95
C LEU A 419 60.29 5.59 10.17
N ALA A 420 60.59 6.13 11.35
CA ALA A 420 59.80 5.87 12.57
C ALA A 420 58.36 6.38 12.44
N ILE A 421 58.17 7.61 11.95
CA ILE A 421 56.83 8.20 11.74
C ILE A 421 56.06 7.36 10.71
N TYR A 422 56.66 7.06 9.55
CA TYR A 422 56.01 6.24 8.53
C TYR A 422 55.61 4.87 9.07
N CYS A 423 56.50 4.19 9.81
CA CYS A 423 56.20 2.90 10.42
C CYS A 423 55.01 2.99 11.39
N ASN A 424 55.00 3.99 12.27
CA ASN A 424 53.95 4.16 13.27
C ASN A 424 52.59 4.41 12.63
N GLU A 425 52.53 5.26 11.60
CA GLU A 425 51.27 5.52 10.90
C GLU A 425 50.76 4.29 10.13
N VAL A 426 51.65 3.53 9.48
CA VAL A 426 51.26 2.25 8.86
C VAL A 426 50.72 1.26 9.91
N LEU A 427 51.33 1.22 11.10
CA LEU A 427 50.85 0.38 12.20
C LEU A 427 49.46 0.82 12.70
N THR A 428 49.17 2.11 12.75
CA THR A 428 47.83 2.63 13.08
C THR A 428 46.79 2.05 12.12
N VAL A 429 47.03 2.14 10.81
CA VAL A 429 46.13 1.59 9.79
C VAL A 429 46.02 0.07 9.88
N PHE A 430 47.11 -0.64 10.18
CA PHE A 430 47.11 -2.08 10.40
C PHE A 430 46.31 -2.50 11.63
N ASN A 431 46.36 -1.72 12.70
CA ASN A 431 45.58 -1.99 13.91
C ASN A 431 44.08 -1.82 13.65
N GLU A 432 43.68 -0.83 12.86
CA GLU A 432 42.29 -0.65 12.42
C GLU A 432 41.84 -1.79 11.50
N LEU A 433 42.64 -2.14 10.50
CA LEU A 433 42.35 -3.23 9.56
C LEU A 433 42.22 -4.58 10.28
N ARG A 434 43.04 -4.83 11.31
CA ARG A 434 43.03 -6.10 12.06
C ARG A 434 41.67 -6.43 12.65
N LEU A 435 40.88 -5.43 13.04
CA LEU A 435 39.54 -5.64 13.61
C LEU A 435 38.59 -6.27 12.59
N CYS A 436 38.74 -5.95 11.30
CA CYS A 436 37.93 -6.49 10.21
C CYS A 436 38.81 -6.64 8.96
N ALA A 437 39.51 -7.77 8.86
CA ALA A 437 40.42 -8.07 7.75
C ALA A 437 39.86 -9.20 6.86
N PRO A 438 39.00 -8.90 5.87
CA PRO A 438 38.59 -9.88 4.87
C PRO A 438 39.80 -10.52 4.19
N ILE A 439 39.82 -11.86 4.13
CA ILE A 439 40.92 -12.63 3.51
C ILE A 439 41.15 -12.22 2.04
N ALA A 440 40.08 -11.84 1.34
CA ALA A 440 40.13 -11.35 -0.03
C ALA A 440 40.98 -10.08 -0.22
N LEU A 441 41.26 -9.32 0.86
CA LEU A 441 42.09 -8.10 0.82
C LEU A 441 43.58 -8.37 0.93
N ALA A 442 44.00 -9.58 1.32
CA ALA A 442 45.40 -9.94 1.47
C ALA A 442 46.30 -9.53 0.27
N PRO A 443 45.96 -9.84 -1.01
CA PRO A 443 46.75 -9.39 -2.15
C PRO A 443 46.74 -7.86 -2.28
N THR A 444 45.57 -7.24 -2.26
CA THR A 444 45.40 -5.79 -2.45
C THR A 444 46.16 -4.96 -1.42
N VAL A 445 46.09 -5.34 -0.14
CA VAL A 445 46.82 -4.69 0.95
C VAL A 445 48.33 -4.80 0.76
N THR A 446 48.80 -5.99 0.35
CA THR A 446 50.22 -6.23 0.08
C THR A 446 50.72 -5.39 -1.09
N GLU A 447 49.96 -5.31 -2.19
CA GLU A 447 50.29 -4.53 -3.37
C GLU A 447 50.30 -3.02 -3.09
N ILE A 448 49.31 -2.51 -2.34
CA ILE A 448 49.25 -1.10 -1.94
C ILE A 448 50.47 -0.72 -1.09
N LEU A 449 50.83 -1.56 -0.11
CA LEU A 449 51.99 -1.29 0.73
C LEU A 449 53.31 -1.42 -0.04
N GLU A 450 53.42 -2.40 -0.95
CA GLU A 450 54.58 -2.54 -1.84
C GLU A 450 54.77 -1.26 -2.68
N ALA A 451 53.71 -0.75 -3.30
CA ALA A 451 53.75 0.49 -4.09
C ALA A 451 54.09 1.74 -3.23
N SER A 452 53.60 1.78 -1.99
CA SER A 452 53.95 2.80 -1.00
C SER A 452 55.44 2.77 -0.67
N LEU A 453 55.98 1.59 -0.36
CA LEU A 453 57.40 1.39 -0.04
C LEU A 453 58.31 1.68 -1.25
N GLU A 454 57.89 1.34 -2.47
CA GLU A 454 58.60 1.75 -3.70
C GLU A 454 58.68 3.28 -3.82
N THR A 455 57.59 3.98 -3.47
CA THR A 455 57.55 5.45 -3.51
C THR A 455 58.44 6.04 -2.41
N VAL A 456 58.39 5.51 -1.19
CA VAL A 456 59.33 5.84 -0.11
C VAL A 456 60.78 5.64 -0.57
N CYS A 457 61.10 4.51 -1.21
CA CYS A 457 62.43 4.23 -1.72
C CYS A 457 62.88 5.26 -2.79
N ARG A 458 61.99 5.66 -3.69
CA ARG A 458 62.26 6.73 -4.68
C ARG A 458 62.49 8.08 -4.01
N ASN A 459 61.75 8.40 -2.96
CA ASN A 459 61.90 9.66 -2.22
C ASN A 459 63.24 9.70 -1.44
N ILE A 460 63.66 8.58 -0.87
CA ILE A 460 64.99 8.42 -0.25
C ILE A 460 66.10 8.65 -1.27
N LEU A 461 65.97 8.08 -2.47
CA LEU A 461 66.92 8.30 -3.56
C LEU A 461 66.95 9.77 -4.02
N SER A 462 65.78 10.41 -4.12
CA SER A 462 65.66 11.82 -4.49
C SER A 462 66.39 12.70 -3.49
N PHE A 463 66.17 12.49 -2.19
CA PHE A 463 66.87 13.17 -1.11
C PHE A 463 68.39 12.96 -1.18
N TYR A 464 68.85 11.71 -1.41
CA TYR A 464 70.28 11.44 -1.61
C TYR A 464 70.86 12.26 -2.76
N ARG A 465 70.21 12.27 -3.93
CA ARG A 465 70.71 12.99 -5.11
C ARG A 465 70.78 14.50 -4.90
N GLN A 466 69.89 15.06 -4.10
CA GLN A 466 69.89 16.49 -3.76
C GLN A 466 71.04 16.84 -2.80
N GLU A 467 71.30 16.01 -1.79
CA GLU A 467 72.19 16.35 -0.67
C GLU A 467 73.59 15.68 -0.74
N GLN A 468 73.83 14.71 -1.63
CA GLN A 468 75.08 13.91 -1.66
C GLN A 468 76.36 14.75 -1.77
N GLN A 469 76.30 15.90 -2.45
CA GLN A 469 77.45 16.81 -2.60
C GLN A 469 77.78 17.55 -1.31
N ALA A 470 76.79 17.78 -0.45
CA ALA A 470 76.94 18.48 0.83
C ALA A 470 77.36 17.54 1.97
N PHE A 471 77.20 16.22 1.82
CA PHE A 471 77.50 15.26 2.89
C PHE A 471 78.99 15.18 3.25
N THR A 472 79.26 15.32 4.55
CA THR A 472 80.50 14.88 5.19
C THR A 472 80.63 13.36 5.18
N ALA A 473 81.84 12.84 5.44
CA ALA A 473 82.09 11.39 5.46
C ALA A 473 81.23 10.65 6.51
N SER A 474 80.97 11.27 7.66
CA SER A 474 80.11 10.70 8.71
C SER A 474 78.62 10.73 8.32
N GLU A 475 78.15 11.79 7.64
CA GLU A 475 76.78 11.85 7.13
C GLU A 475 76.53 10.82 6.01
N ARG A 476 77.53 10.56 5.16
CA ARG A 476 77.46 9.46 4.18
C ARG A 476 77.31 8.11 4.85
N GLU A 477 78.06 7.85 5.91
CA GLU A 477 77.93 6.61 6.69
C GLU A 477 76.55 6.52 7.37
N CYS A 478 76.09 7.62 7.97
CA CYS A 478 74.75 7.72 8.57
C CYS A 478 73.64 7.46 7.54
N PHE A 479 73.78 7.97 6.33
CA PHE A 479 72.84 7.73 5.23
C PHE A 479 72.82 6.27 4.76
N VAL A 480 73.99 5.60 4.72
CA VAL A 480 74.06 4.15 4.45
C VAL A 480 73.37 3.35 5.56
N ARG A 481 73.50 3.77 6.83
CA ARG A 481 72.77 3.18 7.97
C ARG A 481 71.26 3.40 7.84
N PHE A 482 70.82 4.60 7.41
CA PHE A 482 69.42 4.90 7.12
C PHE A 482 68.85 3.97 6.03
N CYS A 483 69.56 3.81 4.91
CA CYS A 483 69.16 2.90 3.83
C CYS A 483 69.14 1.43 4.30
N SER A 484 70.10 1.03 5.13
CA SER A 484 70.15 -0.31 5.72
C SER A 484 68.98 -0.55 6.67
N CYS A 485 68.59 0.45 7.48
CA CYS A 485 67.43 0.36 8.37
C CYS A 485 66.12 0.23 7.59
N PHE A 486 65.95 1.01 6.51
CA PHE A 486 64.82 0.85 5.59
C PHE A 486 64.77 -0.56 4.98
N ALA A 487 65.90 -1.06 4.46
CA ALA A 487 65.96 -2.32 3.74
C ALA A 487 65.85 -3.56 4.64
N TYR A 488 66.54 -3.58 5.78
CA TYR A 488 66.74 -4.77 6.59
C TYR A 488 65.95 -4.78 7.90
N ASP A 489 65.45 -3.63 8.37
CA ASP A 489 64.64 -3.55 9.59
C ASP A 489 63.17 -3.28 9.25
N LEU A 490 62.87 -2.19 8.53
CA LEU A 490 61.49 -1.75 8.27
C LEU A 490 60.72 -2.72 7.36
N ILE A 491 61.26 -3.05 6.17
CA ILE A 491 60.57 -3.93 5.22
C ILE A 491 60.29 -5.31 5.84
N PRO A 492 61.27 -6.01 6.46
CA PRO A 492 61.01 -7.30 7.09
C PRO A 492 60.06 -7.21 8.29
N TYR A 493 60.04 -6.09 9.02
CA TYR A 493 59.08 -5.86 10.09
C TYR A 493 57.64 -5.73 9.53
N LEU A 494 57.42 -4.88 8.52
CA LEU A 494 56.11 -4.72 7.89
C LEU A 494 55.63 -6.02 7.23
N GLN A 495 56.53 -6.82 6.67
CA GLN A 495 56.24 -8.17 6.18
C GLN A 495 55.68 -9.07 7.30
N ARG A 496 56.27 -9.04 8.49
CA ARG A 496 55.76 -9.78 9.66
C ARG A 496 54.40 -9.26 10.09
N CYS A 497 54.17 -7.95 10.04
CA CYS A 497 52.85 -7.36 10.32
C CYS A 497 51.78 -7.83 9.32
N ILE A 498 52.08 -7.89 8.02
CA ILE A 498 51.17 -8.46 7.01
C ILE A 498 50.85 -9.91 7.36
N HIS A 499 51.86 -10.73 7.66
CA HIS A 499 51.65 -12.14 8.04
C HIS A 499 50.88 -12.32 9.35
N PHE A 500 50.94 -11.34 10.26
CA PHE A 500 50.16 -11.36 11.48
C PHE A 500 48.67 -11.10 11.23
N ILE A 501 48.34 -10.19 10.32
CA ILE A 501 46.94 -9.92 9.91
C ILE A 501 46.43 -11.03 8.98
N PHE A 502 47.28 -11.48 8.07
CA PHE A 502 46.98 -12.45 7.02
C PHE A 502 47.96 -13.62 7.10
N PRO A 503 47.73 -14.60 7.99
CA PRO A 503 48.62 -15.75 8.14
C PRO A 503 48.73 -16.55 6.82
N PRO A 504 49.94 -16.73 6.25
CA PRO A 504 50.12 -17.40 4.97
C PRO A 504 49.61 -18.85 4.97
N THR A 505 49.72 -19.54 6.11
CA THR A 505 49.21 -20.91 6.30
C THR A 505 47.69 -20.97 6.15
N THR A 506 46.97 -20.02 6.75
CA THR A 506 45.50 -19.93 6.66
C THR A 506 45.06 -19.66 5.23
N ILE A 507 45.72 -18.73 4.52
CA ILE A 507 45.40 -18.40 3.13
C ILE A 507 45.70 -19.58 2.20
N ALA A 508 46.86 -20.21 2.38
CA ALA A 508 47.26 -21.41 1.66
C ALA A 508 46.21 -22.53 1.78
N ASN A 509 45.71 -22.76 3.02
CA ASN A 509 44.67 -23.74 3.30
C ASN A 509 43.35 -23.40 2.62
N HIS A 510 42.90 -22.14 2.64
CA HIS A 510 41.65 -21.72 1.99
C HIS A 510 41.71 -21.82 0.46
N LEU A 511 42.87 -21.55 -0.14
CA LEU A 511 43.09 -21.64 -1.58
C LEU A 511 43.46 -23.06 -2.05
N GLY A 512 43.76 -23.98 -1.15
CA GLY A 512 44.20 -25.34 -1.48
C GLY A 512 45.59 -25.39 -2.13
N ILE A 513 46.49 -24.46 -1.81
CA ILE A 513 47.84 -24.35 -2.38
C ILE A 513 48.92 -24.32 -1.29
N ASN A 514 50.19 -24.49 -1.67
CA ASN A 514 51.32 -24.38 -0.74
C ASN A 514 51.74 -22.90 -0.53
N VAL A 515 52.31 -22.57 0.62
CA VAL A 515 52.89 -21.25 0.96
C VAL A 515 53.98 -20.84 -0.04
N LEU A 516 54.75 -21.80 -0.58
CA LEU A 516 55.72 -21.52 -1.65
C LEU A 516 55.06 -20.93 -2.90
N THR A 517 53.85 -21.38 -3.23
CA THR A 517 53.07 -20.86 -4.36
C THR A 517 52.57 -19.44 -4.07
N LEU A 518 52.17 -19.15 -2.82
CA LEU A 518 51.82 -17.79 -2.40
C LEU A 518 52.99 -16.83 -2.55
N GLN A 519 54.17 -17.24 -2.08
CA GLN A 519 55.41 -16.46 -2.19
C GLN A 519 55.78 -16.18 -3.65
N LYS A 520 55.63 -17.18 -4.54
CA LYS A 520 55.88 -17.01 -5.97
C LYS A 520 54.97 -15.94 -6.62
N HIS A 521 53.72 -15.85 -6.17
CA HIS A 521 52.74 -14.89 -6.69
C HIS A 521 52.71 -13.57 -5.90
N GLY A 522 53.53 -13.42 -4.85
CA GLY A 522 53.55 -12.20 -4.03
C GLY A 522 52.31 -12.01 -3.14
N ILE A 523 51.46 -13.03 -2.99
CA ILE A 523 50.27 -12.94 -2.13
C ILE A 523 50.74 -12.97 -0.67
N THR A 524 50.51 -11.88 0.07
CA THR A 524 51.06 -11.61 1.42
C THR A 524 52.57 -11.45 1.50
N PHE A 525 53.31 -11.48 0.40
CA PHE A 525 54.78 -11.36 0.40
C PHE A 525 55.24 -10.11 -0.38
N LEU A 526 55.89 -9.18 0.30
CA LEU A 526 56.55 -8.02 -0.27
C LEU A 526 57.77 -8.45 -1.10
N ARG A 527 57.87 -7.97 -2.33
CA ARG A 527 59.04 -8.24 -3.18
C ARG A 527 60.14 -7.25 -2.87
N GLN A 528 60.92 -7.54 -1.83
CA GLN A 528 62.01 -6.68 -1.37
C GLN A 528 62.95 -6.22 -2.50
N LYS A 529 63.27 -7.08 -3.46
CA LYS A 529 64.10 -6.73 -4.64
C LYS A 529 63.49 -5.60 -5.47
N LYS A 530 62.17 -5.65 -5.69
CA LYS A 530 61.44 -4.65 -6.47
C LYS A 530 61.36 -3.32 -5.72
N ILE A 531 61.12 -3.37 -4.40
CA ILE A 531 61.06 -2.19 -3.54
C ILE A 531 62.41 -1.44 -3.52
N LEU A 532 63.52 -2.18 -3.43
CA LEU A 532 64.87 -1.62 -3.23
C LEU A 532 65.61 -1.28 -4.52
N GLU A 533 65.03 -1.55 -5.70
CA GLU A 533 65.67 -1.37 -7.02
C GLU A 533 66.32 0.02 -7.19
N ALA A 534 65.67 1.07 -6.66
CA ALA A 534 66.15 2.44 -6.78
C ALA A 534 67.42 2.74 -5.96
N ILE A 535 67.64 2.05 -4.84
CA ILE A 535 68.77 2.30 -3.91
C ILE A 535 69.72 1.11 -3.81
N GLU A 536 69.57 0.09 -4.66
CA GLU A 536 70.35 -1.16 -4.57
C GLU A 536 71.87 -0.90 -4.56
N TYR A 537 72.34 0.06 -5.35
CA TYR A 537 73.76 0.45 -5.42
C TYR A 537 74.27 1.23 -4.20
N LEU A 538 73.38 1.70 -3.31
CA LEU A 538 73.70 2.42 -2.08
C LEU A 538 73.72 1.50 -0.85
N LEU A 539 73.23 0.26 -1.00
CA LEU A 539 73.19 -0.72 0.08
C LEU A 539 74.54 -1.46 0.17
N PRO A 540 75.06 -1.70 1.39
CA PRO A 540 76.20 -2.58 1.57
C PRO A 540 75.81 -4.01 1.19
N ASP A 541 76.76 -4.78 0.64
CA ASP A 541 76.56 -6.21 0.38
C ASP A 541 76.03 -6.89 1.66
N LYS A 542 75.01 -7.73 1.54
CA LYS A 542 74.33 -8.40 2.68
C LYS A 542 75.30 -9.08 3.66
N ILE A 543 76.51 -9.42 3.21
CA ILE A 543 77.57 -10.05 3.98
C ILE A 543 78.38 -9.00 4.75
N GLU A 544 78.64 -7.82 4.18
CA GLU A 544 79.35 -6.71 4.82
C GLU A 544 78.55 -6.03 5.93
N SER A 545 77.21 -5.95 5.84
CA SER A 545 76.37 -5.39 6.90
C SER A 545 76.35 -6.26 8.17
N VAL A 546 76.30 -7.59 7.99
CA VAL A 546 76.43 -8.58 9.07
C VAL A 546 77.86 -8.55 9.65
N ILE A 547 78.89 -8.44 8.80
CA ILE A 547 80.29 -8.34 9.24
C ILE A 547 80.58 -7.02 9.95
N LYS A 548 79.97 -5.88 9.56
CA LYS A 548 80.10 -4.60 10.30
C LYS A 548 79.43 -4.66 11.67
N GLN A 549 78.26 -5.28 11.79
CA GLN A 549 77.62 -5.51 13.10
C GLN A 549 78.48 -6.40 14.02
N VAL A 550 79.14 -7.43 13.47
CA VAL A 550 80.07 -8.29 14.21
C VAL A 550 81.42 -7.60 14.47
N GLY A 551 81.87 -6.72 13.58
CA GLY A 551 83.10 -5.95 13.70
C GLY A 551 83.04 -4.90 14.81
N GLU A 552 81.91 -4.21 14.94
CA GLU A 552 81.65 -3.27 16.06
C GLU A 552 81.61 -3.99 17.44
N MET A 553 81.28 -5.30 17.49
CA MET A 553 81.36 -6.11 18.71
C MET A 553 82.80 -6.46 19.13
N ASN A 554 83.73 -6.61 18.19
CA ASN A 554 85.11 -7.07 18.48
C ASN A 554 86.08 -5.93 18.88
N VAL A 555 85.82 -4.69 18.47
CA VAL A 555 86.68 -3.53 18.83
C VAL A 555 86.46 -3.10 20.30
N ALA A 556 85.28 -3.40 20.88
CA ALA A 556 84.97 -3.07 22.27
C ALA A 556 85.64 -3.99 23.33
N ALA A 557 86.21 -5.13 22.91
CA ALA A 557 86.80 -6.11 23.83
C ALA A 557 88.33 -5.95 24.05
N GLY A 558 88.99 -5.04 23.32
CA GLY A 558 90.45 -4.97 23.24
C GLY A 558 91.17 -4.02 24.21
N SER A 559 90.47 -3.27 25.06
CA SER A 559 91.09 -2.21 25.87
C SER A 559 90.74 -2.29 27.35
N THR A 560 91.33 -3.23 28.08
CA THR A 560 91.50 -3.17 29.55
C THR A 560 92.38 -4.32 30.06
N THR A 561 93.72 -4.18 29.98
CA THR A 561 94.64 -4.86 30.90
C THR A 561 95.88 -4.01 31.15
N ALA A 562 95.84 -3.17 32.19
CA ALA A 562 97.02 -2.71 32.94
C ALA A 562 96.57 -1.99 34.23
N ALA A 563 96.70 -2.64 35.38
CA ALA A 563 97.17 -2.10 36.66
C ALA A 563 96.79 -3.01 37.86
N ALA A 564 97.84 -3.45 38.57
CA ALA A 564 97.98 -3.79 40.00
C ALA A 564 96.87 -4.63 40.70
N ALA A 565 97.13 -5.87 41.13
CA ALA A 565 97.97 -6.26 42.28
C ALA A 565 97.49 -5.67 43.62
N ASP A 566 96.80 -6.47 44.45
CA ASP A 566 97.37 -7.03 45.68
C ASP A 566 96.41 -8.04 46.34
N GLY A 567 96.96 -9.06 47.02
CA GLY A 567 96.22 -9.86 48.02
C GLY A 567 96.07 -11.36 47.77
N ALA A 568 97.13 -12.11 48.09
CA ALA A 568 97.17 -13.55 48.42
C ALA A 568 96.16 -13.92 49.54
N ASP A 569 95.73 -15.15 49.81
CA ASP A 569 96.39 -16.45 49.69
C ASP A 569 95.39 -17.61 49.93
N ASN A 570 95.84 -18.82 49.61
CA ASN A 570 95.38 -20.17 50.03
C ASN A 570 94.50 -21.04 49.13
N ALA A 571 95.23 -21.95 48.45
CA ALA A 571 95.07 -23.43 48.38
C ALA A 571 93.77 -24.01 47.78
N ALA A 572 93.81 -24.61 46.58
CA ALA A 572 94.22 -26.00 46.30
C ALA A 572 93.33 -27.01 47.06
N GLU A 573 92.53 -27.86 46.42
CA GLU A 573 92.97 -28.98 45.58
C GLU A 573 91.87 -29.46 44.61
N ALA A 574 92.32 -30.01 43.50
CA ALA A 574 91.54 -30.78 42.55
C ALA A 574 91.19 -32.17 43.09
N ASP A 575 90.08 -32.77 42.64
CA ASP A 575 90.17 -34.08 41.99
C ASP A 575 88.90 -34.41 41.17
N LYS A 576 89.13 -35.25 40.16
CA LYS A 576 88.18 -35.98 39.30
C LYS A 576 87.28 -36.86 40.16
N THR A 577 86.16 -37.43 39.72
CA THR A 577 86.01 -38.61 38.84
C THR A 577 84.51 -38.97 38.97
N GLU A 578 83.71 -39.03 37.90
CA GLU A 578 83.24 -40.28 37.26
C GLU A 578 82.40 -41.22 38.15
N GLN A 579 81.13 -41.47 37.77
CA GLN A 579 80.37 -42.74 37.79
C GLN A 579 78.86 -42.45 37.76
N VAL A 580 78.10 -42.80 36.71
CA VAL A 580 77.66 -44.14 36.23
C VAL A 580 76.36 -44.62 36.88
N ALA A 581 75.40 -44.91 35.99
CA ALA A 581 74.31 -45.89 36.04
C ALA A 581 73.07 -45.64 36.92
N GLY A 582 71.91 -45.96 36.34
CA GLY A 582 70.67 -46.16 37.10
C GLY A 582 69.40 -46.10 36.26
N VAL A 583 69.26 -46.97 35.27
CA VAL A 583 67.99 -47.23 34.55
C VAL A 583 66.98 -47.89 35.48
N VAL A 584 65.75 -47.37 35.58
CA VAL A 584 64.54 -48.16 35.86
C VAL A 584 63.35 -47.61 35.03
N LYS A 585 62.72 -48.53 34.28
CA LYS A 585 61.49 -48.42 33.50
C LYS A 585 60.24 -48.34 34.41
N GLN A 586 59.15 -47.74 33.92
CA GLN A 586 57.78 -48.34 33.82
C GLN A 586 56.79 -47.33 33.21
N GLU A 587 56.22 -47.64 32.03
CA GLU A 587 54.80 -48.02 31.77
C GLU A 587 53.85 -46.80 31.84
N ILE A 588 53.42 -46.20 30.72
CA ILE A 588 52.34 -46.59 29.79
C ILE A 588 51.07 -47.12 30.47
N THR A 589 50.04 -46.27 30.52
CA THR A 589 48.64 -46.72 30.51
C THR A 589 47.81 -45.81 29.60
N VAL A 590 47.27 -46.43 28.56
CA VAL A 590 46.19 -45.94 27.70
C VAL A 590 44.86 -46.20 28.42
N GLY A 591 43.91 -45.27 28.32
CA GLY A 591 42.52 -45.49 28.71
C GLY A 591 41.60 -44.58 27.90
N GLY A 592 40.83 -45.18 27.00
CA GLY A 592 39.72 -44.56 26.30
C GLY A 592 38.38 -45.12 26.76
N GLU A 593 37.32 -44.62 26.12
CA GLU A 593 35.88 -44.97 26.17
C GLU A 593 35.12 -44.29 27.33
N GLN A 594 33.95 -43.66 27.12
CA GLN A 594 32.88 -43.88 26.13
C GLN A 594 32.35 -42.57 25.51
#